data_AF-A0A1A8Q6N2-F1
#
_entry.id   AF-A0A1A8Q6N2-F1
#
_cell.length_a   1.000
_cell.length_b   1.000
_cell.length_c   1.000
_cell.angle_alpha   90.00
_cell.angle_beta   90.00
_cell.angle_gamma   90.00
#
_symmetry.space_group_name_H-M   'P 1'
#
loop_
_entity.id
_entity.type
_entity.pdbx_description
1 polymer ?
#
loop_
_entity_poly.entity_id
_entity_poly.type
_entity_poly.pdbx_seq_one_letter_code
_entity_poly.pdbx_strand_id
1 'polypeptide(L)' 'MQFNQPQLTLTVDVIGPYNTGRLVALLHDLYGRVVLGEERDVDRRNQPTYIIVWDNVAFHHSHAVRVVCGPSQNG' A
#
# COMPACT_ATOMS: atom_id res chain seq x y z
N MET A 1 12.88 -17.38 -9.53
CA MET A 1 13.55 -16.66 -8.43
C MET A 1 12.62 -16.73 -7.23
N GLN A 2 13.11 -17.17 -6.08
CA GLN A 2 12.32 -17.29 -4.87
C GLN A 2 12.71 -16.12 -3.97
N PHE A 3 11.79 -15.20 -3.75
CA PHE A 3 12.02 -14.05 -2.88
C PHE A 3 11.82 -14.51 -1.43
N ASN A 4 12.91 -14.65 -0.68
CA ASN A 4 12.84 -14.76 0.79
C ASN A 4 12.50 -13.38 1.37
N GLN A 5 11.28 -12.89 1.11
CA GLN A 5 10.76 -11.68 1.74
C GLN A 5 10.13 -12.04 3.08
N PRO A 6 10.35 -11.25 4.15
CA PRO A 6 9.62 -11.41 5.39
C PRO A 6 8.12 -11.32 5.10
N GLN A 7 7.38 -12.40 5.36
CA GLN A 7 5.93 -12.41 5.21
C GLN A 7 5.31 -11.60 6.36
N LEU A 8 4.88 -10.39 6.07
CA LEU A 8 4.08 -9.59 6.98
C LEU A 8 2.62 -10.03 6.86
N THR A 9 2.09 -10.66 7.91
CA THR A 9 0.65 -10.95 8.00
C THR A 9 0.01 -9.85 8.83
N LEU A 10 -0.92 -9.11 8.23
CA LEU A 10 -1.70 -8.07 8.90
C LEU A 10 -3.14 -8.55 9.06
N THR A 11 -3.53 -8.90 10.28
CA THR A 11 -4.92 -9.20 10.62
C THR A 11 -5.61 -7.90 11.00
N VAL A 12 -6.72 -7.57 10.33
CA VAL A 12 -7.56 -6.43 10.70
C VAL A 12 -8.94 -6.95 11.08
N ASP A 13 -9.29 -6.79 12.35
CA ASP A 13 -10.63 -7.12 12.85
C ASP A 13 -11.58 -5.99 12.44
N VAL A 14 -12.43 -6.27 11.45
CA VAL A 14 -13.37 -5.26 10.95
C VAL A 14 -14.82 -5.69 11.12
N ILE A 15 -15.62 -4.85 11.79
CA ILE A 15 -17.06 -5.03 11.92
C ILE A 15 -17.73 -4.48 10.66
N GLY A 16 -18.42 -5.30 9.87
CA GLY A 16 -19.11 -4.89 8.63
C GLY A 16 -18.25 -5.02 7.35
N PRO A 17 -18.74 -4.57 6.18
CA PRO A 17 -18.12 -4.89 4.90
C PRO A 17 -16.77 -4.21 4.70
N TYR A 18 -15.86 -4.89 4.03
CA TYR A 18 -14.62 -4.31 3.54
C TYR A 18 -14.91 -3.43 2.31
N ASN A 19 -14.43 -2.18 2.31
CA ASN A 19 -14.78 -1.17 1.31
C ASN A 19 -13.59 -0.22 1.03
N THR A 20 -13.77 0.72 0.11
CA THR A 20 -12.74 1.72 -0.27
C THR A 20 -12.09 2.42 0.93
N GLY A 21 -12.89 2.91 1.88
CA GLY A 21 -12.35 3.66 3.02
C GLY A 21 -11.46 2.80 3.91
N ARG A 22 -11.85 1.54 4.13
CA ARG A 22 -11.07 0.57 4.90
C ARG A 22 -9.78 0.18 4.20
N LEU A 23 -9.83 0.01 2.88
CA LEU A 23 -8.64 -0.26 2.08
C LEU A 23 -7.64 0.91 2.16
N VAL A 24 -8.12 2.15 2.06
CA VAL A 24 -7.25 3.33 2.16
C VAL A 24 -6.57 3.41 3.54
N ALA A 25 -7.30 3.17 4.62
CA ALA A 25 -6.74 3.12 5.96
C ALA A 25 -5.68 1.99 6.10
N LEU A 26 -6.00 0.80 5.58
CA LEU A 26 -5.07 -0.33 5.57
C LEU A 26 -3.77 0.00 4.83
N LEU A 27 -3.87 0.61 3.65
CA LEU A 27 -2.70 0.99 2.84
C LEU A 27 -1.80 1.99 3.56
N HIS A 28 -2.40 2.96 4.25
CA HIS A 28 -1.67 3.92 5.07
C HIS A 28 -0.93 3.22 6.23
N ASP A 29 -1.60 2.32 6.94
CA ASP A 29 -1.00 1.55 8.03
C ASP A 29 0.08 0.57 7.55
N LEU A 30 -0.10 -0.01 6.37
CA LEU A 30 0.87 -0.91 5.75
C LEU A 30 2.13 -0.13 5.36
N TYR A 31 1.99 1.02 4.72
CA TYR A 31 3.10 1.95 4.48
C TYR A 31 3.77 2.35 5.79
N GLY A 32 2.97 2.55 6.85
CA GLY A 32 3.30 2.61 8.28
C GLY A 32 4.44 1.70 8.73
N ARG A 33 4.29 0.42 8.38
CA ARG A 33 5.05 -0.69 8.94
C ARG A 33 6.16 -1.18 8.03
N VAL A 34 5.95 -1.08 6.72
CA VAL A 34 6.89 -1.60 5.72
C VAL A 34 8.02 -0.60 5.43
N VAL A 35 7.70 0.70 5.38
CA VAL A 35 8.67 1.73 5.01
C VAL A 35 9.25 2.35 6.27
N LEU A 36 10.55 2.19 6.46
CA LEU A 36 11.26 2.71 7.64
C LEU A 36 11.33 4.24 7.61
N GLY A 37 11.47 4.88 8.77
CA GLY A 37 11.53 6.34 8.91
C GLY A 37 12.54 7.01 7.97
N GLU A 38 13.73 6.43 7.86
CA GLU A 38 14.80 6.94 7.00
C GLU A 38 14.45 6.89 5.52
N GLU A 39 13.69 5.89 5.07
CA GLU A 39 13.24 5.76 3.67
C GLU A 39 12.09 6.72 3.33
N ARG A 40 11.33 7.16 4.34
CA ARG A 40 10.21 8.10 4.19
C ARG A 40 10.67 9.53 3.99
N ASP A 41 11.80 9.88 4.60
CA ASP A 41 12.40 11.21 4.54
C ASP A 41 13.33 11.39 3.33
N VAL A 42 13.50 10.35 2.50
CA VAL A 42 14.22 10.45 1.22
C VAL A 42 13.46 11.38 0.27
N ASP A 43 14.22 12.25 -0.43
CA ASP A 43 13.70 13.10 -1.50
C ASP A 43 12.82 12.25 -2.45
N ARG A 44 11.66 12.79 -2.83
CA ARG A 44 10.65 12.12 -3.64
C ARG A 44 11.22 11.45 -4.90
N ARG A 45 12.31 11.97 -5.46
CA ARG A 45 13.01 11.41 -6.63
C ARG A 45 13.75 10.10 -6.37
N ASN A 46 14.06 9.80 -5.11
CA ASN A 46 14.83 8.65 -4.68
C ASN A 46 14.03 7.70 -3.78
N GLN A 47 12.72 7.91 -3.62
CA GLN A 47 11.89 7.01 -2.84
C GLN A 47 11.76 5.65 -3.54
N PRO A 48 11.91 4.54 -2.80
CA PRO A 48 11.72 3.20 -3.34
C PRO A 48 10.28 3.04 -3.85
N THR A 49 10.15 2.35 -4.99
CA THR A 49 8.83 1.98 -5.52
C THR A 49 8.39 0.67 -4.87
N TYR A 50 7.24 0.72 -4.19
CA TYR A 50 6.61 -0.45 -3.59
C TYR A 50 5.53 -1.01 -4.51
N ILE A 51 5.55 -2.33 -4.72
CA ILE A 51 4.57 -3.04 -5.53
C ILE A 51 3.60 -3.76 -4.58
N ILE A 52 2.30 -3.49 -4.75
CA ILE A 52 1.22 -4.17 -4.03
C ILE A 52 0.48 -5.06 -5.02
N VAL A 53 0.31 -6.34 -4.67
CA VAL A 53 -0.47 -7.31 -5.45
C VAL A 53 -1.73 -7.65 -4.65
N TRP A 54 -2.89 -7.55 -5.29
CA TRP A 54 -4.18 -7.81 -4.67
C TRP A 54 -5.19 -8.37 -5.69
N ASP A 55 -6.33 -8.85 -5.19
CA ASP A 55 -7.42 -9.32 -6.03
C ASP A 55 -8.05 -8.19 -6.88
N ASN A 56 -8.63 -8.56 -8.01
CA ASN A 56 -9.28 -7.61 -8.92
C ASN A 56 -10.73 -7.32 -8.51
N VAL A 57 -10.91 -6.55 -7.42
CA VAL A 57 -12.24 -6.21 -6.88
C VAL A 57 -12.62 -4.77 -7.23
N ALA A 58 -13.90 -4.52 -7.55
CA ALA A 58 -14.38 -3.24 -8.09
C ALA A 58 -13.94 -2.00 -7.29
N PHE A 59 -13.97 -2.03 -5.96
CA PHE A 59 -13.61 -0.87 -5.14
C PHE A 59 -12.10 -0.57 -5.10
N HIS A 60 -11.24 -1.52 -5.49
CA HIS A 60 -9.79 -1.28 -5.68
C HIS A 60 -9.54 -0.29 -6.82
N HIS A 61 -10.47 -0.17 -7.77
CA HIS A 61 -10.36 0.76 -8.91
C HIS A 61 -10.86 2.17 -8.62
N SER A 62 -11.32 2.43 -7.40
CA SER A 62 -11.85 3.74 -7.00
C SER A 62 -10.80 4.85 -7.12
N HIS A 63 -11.26 6.08 -7.33
CA HIS A 63 -10.37 7.24 -7.45
C HIS A 63 -9.51 7.43 -6.19
N ALA A 64 -10.08 7.22 -5.00
CA ALA A 64 -9.35 7.33 -3.73
C ALA A 64 -8.16 6.37 -3.65
N VAL A 65 -8.33 5.12 -4.11
CA VAL A 65 -7.25 4.13 -4.13
C VAL A 65 -6.16 4.54 -5.13
N ARG A 66 -6.54 5.02 -6.32
CA ARG A 66 -5.57 5.52 -7.30
C ARG A 66 -4.74 6.71 -6.80
N VAL A 67 -5.35 7.61 -6.02
CA VAL A 67 -4.64 8.74 -5.42
C VAL A 67 -3.64 8.30 -4.36
N VAL A 68 -4.01 7.31 -3.52
CA VAL A 68 -3.12 6.79 -2.48
C VAL A 68 -1.97 5.96 -3.07
N CYS A 69 -2.22 5.25 -4.19
CA CYS A 69 -1.24 4.37 -4.82
C CYS A 69 -0.46 4.99 -5.98
N GLY A 70 -0.68 6.26 -6.37
CA GLY A 70 -0.03 6.83 -7.56
C GLY A 70 0.53 8.25 -7.37
N PRO A 71 1.61 8.65 -8.09
CA PRO A 71 2.73 7.88 -8.64
C PRO A 71 4.07 8.20 -7.91
N SER A 72 5.05 7.27 -8.00
CA SER A 72 6.42 7.72 -8.30
C SER A 72 6.44 8.02 -9.80
N GLN A 73 6.77 9.25 -10.17
CA GLN A 73 6.80 9.69 -11.57
C GLN A 73 8.00 9.08 -12.29
N ASN A 74 7.80 7.93 -12.93
CA ASN A 74 8.69 7.43 -13.97
C ASN A 74 7.86 7.16 -15.22
N GLY A 75 7.92 8.08 -16.19
CA GLY A 75 7.30 7.99 -17.51
C GLY A 75 6.45 9.20 -17.87
#